data_AF-A0A8D9S0R3-F1
#
_entry.id   AF-A0A8D9S0R3-F1
#
_cell.length_a   1.000
_cell.length_b   1.000
_cell.length_c   1.000
_cell.angle_alpha   90.00
_cell.angle_beta   90.00
_cell.angle_gamma   90.00
#
_symmetry.space_group_name_H-M   'P 1'
#
loop_
_entity.id
_entity.type
_entity.pdbx_description
1 polymer ?
#
loop_
_entity_poly.entity_id
_entity_poly.type
_entity_poly.pdbx_seq_one_letter_code
_entity_poly.pdbx_strand_id
1 'polypeptide(L)'
;MGTTILSFEDRVVIETLRYESRSLKYIADYLGFSKTTIFNEVHRLTDEYHTVKAQADHEAKLSHRGRKTILTSNLKRLIEEKIKIQKWSIEQVAHVVRT
;
A
#
# COMPACT_ATOMS: atom_id res chain seq x y z
N MET A 1 3.13 10.27 -18.77
CA MET A 1 3.47 9.25 -17.76
C MET A 1 2.18 8.87 -17.05
N GLY A 2 1.51 7.81 -17.49
CA GLY A 2 0.27 7.33 -16.86
C GLY A 2 0.57 6.72 -15.49
N THR A 3 -0.34 6.86 -14.54
CA THR A 3 -0.28 6.16 -13.26
C THR A 3 -0.26 4.64 -13.51
N THR A 4 0.65 3.91 -12.86
CA THR A 4 0.75 2.45 -13.01
C THR A 4 -0.10 1.69 -11.99
N ILE A 5 -0.79 2.41 -11.11
CA ILE A 5 -1.56 1.88 -9.98
C ILE A 5 -3.02 2.26 -10.19
N LEU A 6 -3.92 1.27 -10.14
CA LEU A 6 -5.36 1.47 -10.18
C LEU A 6 -5.83 2.14 -8.90
N SER A 7 -6.63 3.21 -9.04
CA SER A 7 -7.32 3.86 -7.92
C SER A 7 -8.50 3.03 -7.43
N PHE A 8 -9.18 3.49 -6.37
CA PHE A 8 -10.42 2.87 -5.95
C PHE A 8 -11.52 3.06 -6.99
N GLU A 9 -11.63 4.25 -7.61
CA GLU A 9 -12.58 4.51 -8.68
C GLU A 9 -12.35 3.60 -9.89
N ASP A 10 -11.08 3.39 -10.28
CA ASP A 10 -10.75 2.46 -11.36
C ASP A 10 -11.25 1.05 -11.06
N ARG A 11 -11.10 0.59 -9.82
CA ARG A 11 -11.59 -0.74 -9.38
C ARG A 11 -13.11 -0.85 -9.45
N VAL A 12 -13.84 0.21 -9.05
CA VAL A 12 -15.31 0.27 -9.16
C VAL A 12 -15.74 0.16 -10.62
N VAL A 13 -15.06 0.86 -11.52
CA VAL A 13 -15.32 0.77 -12.97
C VAL A 13 -15.05 -0.64 -13.48
N ILE A 14 -13.94 -1.27 -13.06
CA ILE A 14 -13.64 -2.66 -13.44
C ILE A 14 -14.78 -3.60 -13.00
N GLU A 15 -15.23 -3.54 -11.74
CA GLU A 15 -16.31 -4.40 -11.24
C GLU A 15 -17.61 -4.19 -12.03
N THR A 16 -17.99 -2.92 -12.26
CA THR A 16 -19.20 -2.56 -13.00
C THR A 16 -19.16 -3.10 -14.44
N LEU A 17 -18.05 -2.89 -15.16
CA LEU A 17 -17.91 -3.36 -16.54
C LEU A 17 -17.78 -4.88 -16.64
N ARG A 18 -17.28 -5.56 -15.58
CA ARG A 18 -17.29 -7.02 -15.51
C ARG A 18 -18.71 -7.57 -15.32
N TYR A 19 -19.54 -6.91 -14.52
CA TYR A 19 -20.96 -7.25 -14.38
C TYR A 19 -21.71 -7.08 -15.72
N GLU A 20 -21.36 -6.06 -16.51
CA GLU A 20 -21.86 -5.89 -17.88
C GLU A 20 -21.25 -6.87 -18.92
N SER A 21 -20.44 -7.84 -18.50
CA SER A 21 -19.78 -8.82 -19.37
C SER A 21 -18.87 -8.18 -20.45
N ARG A 22 -18.28 -7.01 -20.18
CA ARG A 22 -17.31 -6.38 -21.08
C ARG A 22 -16.00 -7.18 -21.12
N SER A 23 -15.35 -7.15 -22.29
CA SER A 23 -14.06 -7.80 -22.46
C SER A 23 -12.96 -7.08 -21.68
N LEU A 24 -11.95 -7.82 -21.22
CA LEU A 24 -10.79 -7.21 -20.53
C LEU A 24 -10.07 -6.16 -21.39
N LYS A 25 -10.08 -6.35 -22.72
CA LYS A 25 -9.49 -5.37 -23.64
C LYS A 25 -10.31 -4.07 -23.66
N TYR A 26 -11.63 -4.15 -23.69
CA TYR A 26 -12.49 -2.97 -23.63
C TYR A 26 -12.26 -2.18 -22.33
N ILE A 27 -12.21 -2.86 -21.19
CA ILE A 27 -11.98 -2.23 -19.88
C ILE A 27 -10.60 -1.54 -19.85
N ALA A 28 -9.58 -2.21 -20.37
CA ALA A 28 -8.22 -1.67 -20.45
C ALA A 28 -8.16 -0.41 -21.33
N ASP A 29 -8.76 -0.46 -22.52
CA ASP A 29 -8.82 0.67 -23.45
C ASP A 29 -9.64 1.83 -22.85
N TYR A 30 -10.72 1.55 -22.10
CA TYR A 30 -11.57 2.54 -21.43
C TYR A 30 -10.83 3.27 -20.29
N LEU A 31 -10.11 2.55 -19.44
CA LEU A 31 -9.37 3.12 -18.31
C LEU A 31 -7.96 3.63 -18.71
N GLY A 32 -7.50 3.37 -19.93
CA GLY A 32 -6.16 3.75 -20.37
C GLY A 32 -5.03 2.90 -19.75
N PHE A 33 -5.33 1.65 -19.34
CA PHE A 33 -4.35 0.71 -18.78
C PHE A 33 -3.99 -0.41 -19.77
N SER A 34 -2.94 -1.16 -19.45
CA SER A 34 -2.64 -2.38 -20.20
C SER A 34 -3.68 -3.47 -19.90
N LYS A 35 -3.97 -4.32 -20.89
CA LYS A 35 -4.83 -5.51 -20.68
C LYS A 35 -4.31 -6.40 -19.55
N THR A 36 -3.00 -6.51 -19.42
CA THR A 36 -2.35 -7.30 -18.35
C THR A 36 -2.62 -6.72 -16.96
N THR A 37 -2.64 -5.39 -16.83
CA THR A 37 -3.00 -4.72 -15.57
C THR A 37 -4.42 -5.08 -15.14
N ILE A 38 -5.39 -5.00 -16.07
CA ILE A 38 -6.78 -5.36 -15.80
C ILE A 38 -6.93 -6.86 -15.50
N PHE A 39 -6.24 -7.72 -16.26
CA PHE A 39 -6.23 -9.16 -16.00
C PHE A 39 -5.74 -9.49 -14.58
N ASN A 40 -4.61 -8.91 -14.18
CA ASN A 40 -4.04 -9.14 -12.85
C ASN A 40 -4.95 -8.61 -11.74
N GLU A 41 -5.63 -7.48 -11.96
CA GLU A 41 -6.56 -6.94 -10.98
C GLU A 41 -7.81 -7.83 -10.83
N VAL A 42 -8.43 -8.24 -11.95
CA VAL A 42 -9.61 -9.13 -11.92
C VAL A 42 -9.30 -10.48 -11.26
N HIS A 43 -8.07 -10.98 -11.40
CA HIS A 43 -7.61 -12.24 -10.78
C HIS A 43 -6.79 -12.00 -9.49
N ARG A 44 -6.90 -10.83 -8.86
CA ARG A 44 -6.16 -10.50 -7.63
C ARG A 44 -6.50 -11.45 -6.48
N LEU A 45 -7.77 -11.85 -6.39
CA LEU A 45 -8.31 -12.73 -5.36
C LEU A 45 -8.73 -14.06 -5.99
N THR A 46 -8.81 -15.11 -5.16
CA THR A 46 -9.24 -16.46 -5.60
C THR A 46 -10.73 -16.55 -5.89
N ASP A 47 -11.52 -15.68 -5.26
CA ASP A 47 -12.97 -15.64 -5.36
C ASP A 47 -13.42 -14.70 -6.49
N GLU A 48 -14.73 -14.55 -6.64
CA GLU A 48 -15.31 -13.53 -7.51
C GLU A 48 -14.75 -12.14 -7.21
N TYR A 49 -14.51 -11.38 -8.27
CA TYR A 49 -13.90 -10.06 -8.18
C TYR A 49 -14.86 -9.06 -7.53
N HIS A 50 -14.43 -8.49 -6.40
CA HIS A 50 -15.14 -7.42 -5.71
C HIS A 50 -14.22 -6.26 -5.40
N THR A 51 -14.66 -5.03 -5.70
CA THR A 51 -13.83 -3.83 -5.52
C THR A 51 -13.39 -3.63 -4.08
N VAL A 52 -14.31 -3.79 -3.11
CA VAL A 52 -14.02 -3.57 -1.69
C VAL A 52 -12.94 -4.55 -1.21
N LYS A 53 -13.04 -5.82 -1.60
CA LYS A 53 -12.04 -6.84 -1.23
C LYS A 53 -10.70 -6.58 -1.93
N ALA A 54 -10.73 -6.21 -3.21
CA ALA A 54 -9.52 -5.90 -3.99
C ALA A 54 -8.76 -4.68 -3.42
N GLN A 55 -9.50 -3.66 -2.99
CA GLN A 55 -8.95 -2.48 -2.32
C GLN A 55 -8.34 -2.85 -0.96
N ALA A 56 -9.06 -3.61 -0.13
CA ALA A 56 -8.55 -4.05 1.17
C ALA A 56 -7.26 -4.88 1.04
N ASP A 57 -7.18 -5.79 0.06
CA ASP A 57 -5.95 -6.54 -0.24
C ASP A 57 -4.82 -5.62 -0.72
N HIS A 58 -5.12 -4.62 -1.54
CA HIS A 58 -4.12 -3.63 -1.96
C HIS A 58 -3.56 -2.86 -0.77
N GLU A 59 -4.42 -2.36 0.12
CA GLU A 59 -4.03 -1.62 1.33
C GLU A 59 -3.26 -2.50 2.31
N ALA A 60 -3.67 -3.75 2.50
CA ALA A 60 -2.93 -4.71 3.31
C ALA A 60 -1.54 -4.96 2.71
N LYS A 61 -1.42 -5.20 1.40
CA LYS A 61 -0.10 -5.38 0.77
C LYS A 61 0.75 -4.12 0.87
N LEU A 62 0.17 -2.94 0.68
CA LEU A 62 0.85 -1.65 0.88
C LEU A 62 1.34 -1.51 2.32
N SER A 63 0.55 -1.89 3.31
CA SER A 63 0.97 -1.83 4.72
C SER A 63 2.15 -2.75 4.98
N HIS A 64 2.36 -3.83 4.24
CA HIS A 64 3.52 -4.71 4.38
C HIS A 64 4.74 -4.26 3.57
N ARG A 65 4.62 -3.23 2.72
CA ARG A 65 5.77 -2.73 1.95
C ARG A 65 6.74 -1.96 2.84
N GLY A 66 8.00 -1.97 2.41
CA GLY A 66 9.08 -1.22 3.03
C GLY A 66 9.58 -1.85 4.32
N ARG A 67 10.72 -1.33 4.80
CA ARG A 67 11.28 -1.75 6.08
C ARG A 67 10.48 -1.14 7.22
N LYS A 68 9.97 -1.99 8.11
CA LYS A 68 9.30 -1.52 9.34
C LYS A 68 10.30 -0.78 10.21
N THR A 69 9.86 0.35 10.77
CA THR A 69 10.69 1.12 11.71
C THR A 69 10.87 0.34 13.01
N ILE A 70 12.09 0.36 13.55
CA ILE A 70 12.39 -0.15 14.89
C ILE A 70 11.97 0.85 15.98
N LEU A 71 11.55 2.07 15.60
CA LEU A 71 11.18 3.14 16.52
C LEU A 71 9.81 2.87 17.16
N THR A 72 9.83 2.09 18.24
CA THR A 72 8.65 1.92 19.09
C THR A 72 8.34 3.21 19.87
N SER A 73 7.11 3.36 20.37
CA SER A 73 6.72 4.52 21.19
C SER A 73 7.60 4.66 22.44
N ASN A 74 7.96 3.53 23.07
CA ASN A 74 8.87 3.51 24.21
C ASN A 74 10.28 3.96 23.83
N LEU A 75 10.79 3.48 22.68
CA LEU A 75 12.11 3.87 22.20
C LEU A 75 12.15 5.35 21.83
N LYS A 76 11.11 5.86 21.19
CA LYS A 76 10.95 7.29 20.91
C LYS A 76 10.97 8.11 22.19
N ARG A 77 10.20 7.72 23.21
CA ARG A 77 10.17 8.42 24.51
C ARG A 77 11.54 8.42 25.19
N LEU A 78 12.25 7.29 25.18
CA LEU A 78 13.62 7.20 25.71
C LEU A 78 14.57 8.15 24.99
N ILE A 79 14.56 8.14 23.65
CA ILE A 79 15.39 9.03 22.83
C ILE A 79 15.08 10.50 23.16
N GLU A 80 13.80 10.86 23.23
CA GLU A 80 13.39 12.23 23.55
C GLU A 80 13.81 12.66 24.95
N GLU A 81 13.72 11.79 25.95
CA GLU A 81 14.17 12.07 27.31
C GLU A 81 15.68 12.31 27.36
N LYS A 82 16.47 11.43 26.73
CA LYS A 82 17.93 11.55 26.71
C LYS A 82 18.40 12.83 26.01
N ILE A 83 17.78 13.19 24.89
CA ILE A 83 18.15 14.40 24.14
C ILE A 83 17.61 15.66 24.83
N LYS A 84 16.32 15.71 25.15
CA LYS A 84 15.66 16.96 25.60
C LYS A 84 15.93 17.27 27.07
N ILE A 85 15.90 16.26 27.93
CA ILE A 85 16.05 16.43 29.39
C ILE A 85 17.52 16.28 29.78
N GLN A 86 18.14 15.17 29.40
CA GLN A 86 19.51 14.85 29.84
C GLN A 86 20.58 15.54 28.98
N LYS A 87 20.19 16.18 27.86
CA LYS A 87 21.07 16.92 26.94
C LYS A 87 22.23 16.08 26.40
N TRP A 88 22.02 14.78 26.23
CA TRP A 88 23.01 13.88 25.65
C TRP A 88 23.23 14.15 24.16
N SER A 89 24.45 13.92 23.68
CA SER A 89 24.75 13.96 22.24
C SER A 89 24.05 12.82 21.50
N ILE A 90 23.85 12.99 20.20
CA ILE A 90 23.18 11.98 19.37
C ILE A 90 23.98 10.67 19.36
N GLU A 91 25.31 10.76 19.39
CA GLU A 91 26.22 9.62 19.46
C GLU A 91 26.05 8.83 20.77
N GLN A 92 25.93 9.53 21.91
CA GLN A 92 25.69 8.90 23.21
C GLN A 92 24.35 8.17 23.25
N VAL A 93 23.30 8.79 22.69
CA VAL A 93 21.98 8.17 22.60
C VAL A 93 22.01 6.95 21.68
N ALA A 94 22.69 7.04 20.53
CA ALA A 94 22.83 5.92 19.59
C ALA A 94 23.55 4.73 20.22
N HIS A 95 24.55 4.96 21.07
CA HIS A 95 25.25 3.90 21.80
C HIS A 95 24.31 3.13 22.74
N VAL A 96 23.43 3.83 23.46
CA VAL A 96 22.51 3.22 24.43
C VAL A 96 21.29 2.55 23.77
N VAL A 97 20.88 3.03 22.60
CA VAL A 97 19.73 2.50 21.87
C VAL A 97 20.07 1.25 21.03
N ARG A 98 21.36 0.99 20.76
CA ARG A 98 21.82 -0.16 19.95
C ARG A 98 22.01 -1.47 20.71
N THR A 99 21.87 -1.48 22.04
CA THR A 99 21.90 -2.68 22.91
C THR A 99 20.51 -3.22 23.17
#